data_AF-A0A9Q1LGM7-F1
#
_entry.id   AF-A0A9Q1LGM7-F1
#
_cell.length_a   1.000
_cell.length_b   1.000
_cell.length_c   1.000
_cell.angle_alpha   90.00
_cell.angle_beta   90.00
_cell.angle_gamma   90.00
#
_symmetry.space_group_name_H-M   'P 1'
#
loop_
_entity.id
_entity.type
_entity.pdbx_description
1 polymer ?
#
loop_
_entity_poly.entity_id
_entity_poly.type
_entity_poly.pdbx_seq_one_letter_code
_entity_poly.pdbx_strand_id
1 'polypeptide(L)'
;MLSAGINMVGFSWITSPAATELEMIVLDWLAKALKLPDEFLSTGQGGGVIQGTASEAILVVLLAARGKGSEKNRKRCNQQTCGLLF
;
A
#
# COMPACT_ATOMS: atom_id res chain seq x y z
N MET A 1 -20.60 10.73 11.97
CA MET A 1 -22.07 10.87 11.92
C MET A 1 -22.63 10.39 10.59
N LEU A 2 -22.22 10.95 9.43
CA LEU A 2 -22.67 10.45 8.12
C LEU A 2 -22.05 9.09 7.73
N SER A 3 -20.73 8.91 7.84
CA SER A 3 -20.08 7.61 7.54
C SER A 3 -20.64 6.45 8.37
N ALA A 4 -20.89 6.67 9.65
CA ALA A 4 -21.53 5.71 10.54
C ALA A 4 -23.01 5.43 10.19
N GLY A 5 -23.72 6.41 9.61
CA GLY A 5 -25.10 6.25 9.16
C GLY A 5 -25.24 5.48 7.85
N ILE A 6 -24.25 5.57 6.96
CA ILE A 6 -24.23 4.83 5.68
C ILE A 6 -23.71 3.40 5.90
N ASN A 7 -22.96 3.15 6.97
CA ASN A 7 -22.41 1.84 7.35
C ASN A 7 -21.75 1.09 6.17
N MET A 8 -20.99 1.81 5.34
CA MET A 8 -20.26 1.22 4.22
C MET A 8 -19.04 0.46 4.73
N VAL A 9 -18.93 -0.81 4.34
CA VAL A 9 -17.75 -1.65 4.64
C VAL A 9 -16.86 -1.71 3.40
N GLY A 10 -15.80 -0.91 3.40
CA GLY A 10 -14.86 -0.75 2.28
C GLY A 10 -13.71 -1.77 2.26
N PHE A 11 -13.97 -3.05 2.59
CA PHE A 11 -12.92 -4.07 2.57
C PHE A 11 -12.48 -4.46 1.14
N SER A 12 -13.37 -4.30 0.16
CA SER A 12 -13.08 -4.55 -1.25
C SER A 12 -13.72 -3.46 -2.12
N TRP A 13 -13.13 -3.21 -3.29
CA TRP A 13 -13.69 -2.28 -4.27
C TRP A 13 -15.14 -2.64 -4.65
N ILE A 14 -15.47 -3.94 -4.71
CA ILE A 14 -16.82 -4.40 -5.09
C ILE A 14 -17.89 -4.09 -4.02
N THR A 15 -17.49 -3.95 -2.75
CA THR A 15 -18.43 -3.74 -1.64
C THR A 15 -18.78 -2.26 -1.44
N SER A 16 -17.92 -1.34 -1.88
CA SER A 16 -18.18 0.10 -1.86
C SER A 16 -17.20 0.84 -2.79
N PRO A 17 -17.45 0.84 -4.11
CA PRO A 17 -16.53 1.45 -5.08
C PRO A 17 -16.41 2.96 -4.86
N ALA A 18 -17.52 3.64 -4.54
CA ALA A 18 -17.52 5.07 -4.26
C ALA A 18 -16.68 5.44 -3.02
N ALA A 19 -16.64 4.59 -2.00
CA ALA A 19 -15.86 4.85 -0.79
C ALA A 19 -14.35 4.69 -1.06
N THR A 20 -13.96 3.65 -1.80
CA THR A 20 -12.55 3.39 -2.15
C THR A 20 -11.97 4.41 -3.14
N GLU A 21 -12.77 4.87 -4.11
CA GLU A 21 -12.33 5.95 -5.03
C GLU A 21 -12.20 7.30 -4.30
N LEU A 22 -13.14 7.60 -3.39
CA LEU A 22 -13.08 8.82 -2.59
C LEU A 22 -11.83 8.84 -1.70
N GLU A 23 -11.48 7.70 -1.10
CA GLU A 23 -10.26 7.55 -0.30
C GLU A 23 -9.01 7.89 -1.12
N MET A 24 -8.88 7.36 -2.34
CA MET A 24 -7.75 7.65 -3.22
C MET A 24 -7.66 9.13 -3.61
N ILE A 25 -8.79 9.79 -3.91
CA ILE A 25 -8.81 11.21 -4.28
C ILE A 25 -8.45 12.11 -3.09
N VAL A 26 -8.99 11.82 -1.91
CA VAL A 26 -8.68 12.59 -0.69
C VAL A 26 -7.20 12.49 -0.34
N LEU A 27 -6.60 11.31 -0.51
CA LEU A 27 -5.18 11.09 -0.31
C LEU A 27 -4.31 11.80 -1.36
N ASP A 28 -4.73 11.84 -2.62
CA ASP A 28 -4.04 12.59 -3.68
C ASP A 28 -4.04 14.11 -3.38
N TRP A 29 -5.17 14.64 -2.89
CA TRP A 29 -5.26 16.03 -2.44
C TRP A 29 -4.37 16.30 -1.22
N LEU A 30 -4.32 15.38 -0.25
CA LEU A 30 -3.45 15.50 0.90
C LEU A 30 -1.97 15.49 0.51
N ALA A 31 -1.57 14.59 -0.41
CA ALA A 31 -0.21 14.50 -0.91
C ALA A 31 0.22 15.78 -1.66
N LYS A 32 -0.68 16.35 -2.47
CA LYS A 32 -0.48 17.65 -3.13
C LYS A 32 -0.35 18.80 -2.12
N ALA A 33 -1.15 18.81 -1.07
CA ALA A 33 -1.06 19.81 0.00
C ALA A 33 0.28 19.72 0.75
N LEU A 34 0.81 18.51 0.93
CA LEU A 34 2.12 18.25 1.55
C LEU A 34 3.31 18.41 0.58
N LYS A 35 3.05 18.74 -0.69
CA LYS A 35 4.07 18.87 -1.76
C LYS A 35 4.94 17.61 -1.91
N LEU A 36 4.34 16.42 -1.80
CA LEU A 36 5.05 15.17 -2.11
C LEU A 36 5.28 15.03 -3.63
N PRO A 37 6.38 14.37 -4.05
CA PRO A 37 6.64 14.14 -5.47
C PRO A 37 5.61 13.19 -6.08
N ASP A 38 5.39 13.31 -7.40
CA ASP A 38 4.33 12.62 -8.14
C ASP A 38 4.42 11.09 -8.08
N GLU A 39 5.59 10.55 -7.71
CA GLU A 39 5.81 9.12 -7.47
C GLU A 39 4.95 8.55 -6.34
N PHE A 40 4.49 9.37 -5.38
CA PHE A 40 3.61 8.94 -4.29
C PHE A 40 2.13 9.11 -4.61
N LEU A 41 1.78 9.79 -5.71
CA LEU A 41 0.39 9.99 -6.10
C LEU A 41 -0.18 8.70 -6.70
N SER A 42 -1.50 8.52 -6.53
CA SER A 42 -2.25 7.38 -7.08
C SER A 42 -2.29 7.36 -8.61
N THR A 43 -1.87 8.43 -9.27
CA THR A 43 -1.71 8.53 -10.73
C THR A 43 -0.38 7.96 -11.24
N GLY A 44 0.62 7.81 -10.36
CA GLY A 44 1.93 7.24 -10.65
C GLY A 44 2.03 5.75 -10.33
N GLN A 45 3.23 5.29 -9.94
CA GLN A 45 3.44 3.93 -9.41
C GLN A 45 3.17 3.84 -7.89
N GLY A 46 2.85 4.97 -7.25
CA GLY A 46 2.56 5.06 -5.83
C GLY A 46 1.08 4.94 -5.50
N GLY A 47 0.73 5.46 -4.34
CA GLY A 47 -0.61 5.44 -3.79
C GLY A 47 -0.59 5.58 -2.28
N GLY A 48 -1.77 5.67 -1.69
CA GLY A 48 -1.93 5.74 -0.24
C GLY A 48 -3.15 4.95 0.22
N VAL A 49 -3.17 4.65 1.51
CA VAL A 49 -4.30 4.03 2.20
C VAL A 49 -4.47 4.69 3.57
N ILE A 50 -5.71 4.90 3.99
CA ILE A 50 -6.06 5.38 5.32
C ILE A 50 -6.08 4.17 6.26
N GLN A 51 -5.37 4.27 7.38
CA GLN A 51 -5.35 3.26 8.44
C GLN A 51 -5.93 3.84 9.73
N GLY A 52 -6.48 2.97 10.58
CA GLY A 52 -7.06 3.38 11.85
C GLY A 52 -6.02 4.00 12.79
N THR A 53 -4.79 3.49 12.75
CA THR A 53 -3.68 4.00 13.55
C THR A 53 -2.37 4.08 12.76
N ALA A 54 -1.46 4.95 13.20
CA ALA A 54 -0.10 5.02 12.63
C ALA A 54 0.69 3.72 12.85
N SER A 55 0.46 3.04 13.98
CA SER A 55 1.14 1.77 14.31
C SER A 55 0.79 0.65 13.32
N GLU A 56 -0.47 0.56 12.88
CA GLU A 56 -0.89 -0.39 11.85
C GLU A 56 -0.20 -0.11 10.51
N ALA A 57 -0.12 1.16 10.10
CA ALA A 57 0.59 1.55 8.88
C ALA A 57 2.07 1.13 8.92
N ILE A 58 2.75 1.35 10.05
CA ILE A 58 4.15 0.95 10.24
C ILE A 58 4.30 -0.58 10.20
N LEU A 59 3.38 -1.31 10.82
CA LEU A 59 3.39 -2.78 10.82
C LEU A 59 3.27 -3.33 9.40
N VAL A 60 2.35 -2.80 8.59
CA VAL A 60 2.16 -3.21 7.18
C VAL A 60 3.40 -2.92 6.35
N VAL A 61 4.01 -1.74 6.52
CA VAL A 61 5.26 -1.38 5.83
C VAL A 61 6.40 -2.31 6.22
N LEU A 62 6.55 -2.63 7.51
CA LEU A 62 7.58 -3.54 7.99
C LEU A 62 7.38 -4.97 7.46
N LEU A 63 6.14 -5.46 7.42
CA LEU A 63 5.78 -6.76 6.85
C LEU A 63 6.10 -6.81 5.34
N ALA A 64 5.73 -5.77 4.59
CA ALA A 64 6.06 -5.67 3.16
C ALA A 64 7.57 -5.65 2.93
N ALA A 65 8.33 -4.91 3.75
CA ALA A 65 9.79 -4.87 3.68
C ALA A 65 10.42 -6.23 4.02
N ARG A 66 9.90 -6.93 5.04
CA ARG A 66 10.34 -8.29 5.42
C ARG A 66 10.07 -9.30 4.32
N GLY A 67 8.89 -9.26 3.68
CA GLY A 67 8.55 -10.12 2.55
C GLY A 67 9.51 -9.92 1.38
N LYS A 68 9.77 -8.66 1.00
CA LYS A 68 10.74 -8.30 -0.04
C LYS A 68 12.17 -8.76 0.31
N GLY A 69 12.57 -8.65 1.58
CA GLY A 69 13.87 -9.12 2.06
C GLY A 69 14.04 -10.65 1.96
N SER A 70 13.02 -11.41 2.37
CA SER A 70 13.01 -12.88 2.28
C SER A 70 13.03 -13.38 0.84
N GLU A 71 12.25 -12.74 -0.05
CA GLU A 71 12.27 -13.04 -1.49
C GLU A 71 13.64 -12.79 -2.11
N LYS A 72 14.28 -11.66 -1.78
CA LYS A 72 15.62 -11.31 -2.27
C LYS A 72 16.68 -12.32 -1.80
N ASN A 73 16.60 -12.76 -0.55
CA ASN A 73 17.49 -13.80 -0.01
C ASN A 73 17.25 -15.16 -0.69
N ARG A 74 16.00 -15.52 -0.97
CA ARG A 74 15.67 -16.73 -1.74
C ARG A 74 16.25 -16.70 -3.15
N LYS A 75 16.17 -15.55 -3.84
CA LYS A 75 16.76 -15.38 -5.19
C LYS A 75 18.28 -15.46 -5.16
N ARG A 76 18.94 -14.89 -4.14
CA ARG A 76 20.40 -15.04 -3.93
C ARG A 76 20.82 -16.49 -3.73
N CYS A 77 20.09 -17.24 -2.90
CA CYS A 77 20.39 -18.66 -2.66
C CYS A 77 20.24 -19.49 -3.94
N ASN A 78 19.18 -19.26 -4.72
CA ASN A 78 18.95 -19.96 -6.00
C ASN A 78 20.01 -19.63 -7.07
N GLN A 79 20.49 -18.38 -7.10
CA GLN A 79 21.59 -17.97 -7.99
C GLN A 79 22.91 -18.66 -7.60
N GLN A 80 23.18 -18.81 -6.30
CA GLN A 80 24.37 -19.51 -5.81
C GLN A 80 24.32 -21.02 -6.09
N THR A 81 23.15 -21.65 -6.06
CA THR A 81 23.00 -23.06 -6.43
C THR A 81 23.09 -23.32 -7.94
N CYS A 82 22.68 -22.36 -8.80
CA CYS A 82 22.91 -22.47 -10.25
C CYS A 82 24.39 -22.26 -10.65
N GLY A 83 25.19 -21.55 -9.85
CA GLY A 83 26.63 -21.36 -10.09
C GLY A 83 27.53 -22.51 -9.61
N LEU A 84 26.99 -23.50 -8.90
CA LEU A 84 27.70 -24.69 -8.39
C LEU A 84 27.40 -25.94 -9.23
N LEU A 85 26.68 -25.79 -10.33
CA LEU A 85 26.26 -26.87 -11.25
C LEU A 85 26.85 -26.71 -12.66
N PHE A 86 27.85 -25.83 -12.83
CA PHE A 86 28.73 -25.73 -14.00
C PHE A 86 30.19 -25.75 -13.55
#